data_AF-A0A353VN07-F1
#
_entry.id   AF-A0A353VN07-F1
#
_cell.length_a   1.000
_cell.length_b   1.000
_cell.length_c   1.000
_cell.angle_alpha   90.00
_cell.angle_beta   90.00
_cell.angle_gamma   90.00
#
_symmetry.space_group_name_H-M   'P 1'
#
loop_
_entity.id
_entity.type
_entity.pdbx_description
1 polymer ?
#
loop_
_entity_poly.entity_id
_entity_poly.type
_entity_poly.pdbx_seq_one_letter_code
_entity_poly.pdbx_strand_id
1 'polypeptide(L)'
;MPQLIIEKTREMKFGMLRIMVVAAMVAFSLGACNPLNKMAKNAEGVTYTVTPDPLEMHGDTVALVIDGKIPPKFFNKKVIVHVRPFFESEGAVVKSFEPLTLVGENADADGVKINYEEGGKFQYEFKYPYEASMERGFLKADLEGEFKANKKQLYTATVADGTNITPYLVMSDEKPILGKDQFERVTHEVFNSEINYLINSSNVRSSELSDDDMKALFDTIKSKSGDTSYVFVELDVQAYASPDGELTLNENLADNRAKSAGNAVKSKLRKYKVNDGEESFYNLMGKGEDWDGFKAKMQASDIEDKDLIIRVLQMYDDPVKREAEIKNLSETYLEVKEQILPPLRRSQISLLMDKVGRSDEQIMMAVKNDPSVLSVEEMLYAAALTNDMNEKLNIYQATISHYPEDWRGHNNEGYVYFLQNKIVNAEQSFKNANSKSANNPVIMNNMGIVTRLKGDRRMAMDYYKKASGAGNEVNYNMGIVNIMDGNYNAAVANMSSYQTLNLALAQILDGKNDAAKSTIAASEDKDSAQAYYLKAIIGARTGDQDMVMQNLKMAIQKDGGLKTKAMKDVEFIDSDLSSL
;
A
#
# COMPACT_ATOMS: atom_id res chain seq x y z
N MET A 1 7.42 -29.03 -40.41
CA MET A 1 8.82 -28.62 -40.13
C MET A 1 9.48 -29.75 -39.34
N PRO A 2 10.72 -30.15 -39.66
CA PRO A 2 11.25 -31.43 -39.21
C PRO A 2 11.55 -31.41 -37.72
N GLN A 3 11.09 -32.45 -37.03
CA GLN A 3 11.34 -32.73 -35.62
C GLN A 3 12.83 -33.01 -35.41
N LEU A 4 13.53 -32.15 -34.67
CA LEU A 4 14.81 -32.50 -34.07
C LEU A 4 14.54 -33.42 -32.88
N ILE A 5 14.83 -34.71 -33.06
CA ILE A 5 14.93 -35.68 -31.98
C ILE A 5 16.28 -35.43 -31.30
N ILE A 6 16.24 -34.82 -30.12
CA ILE A 6 17.38 -34.75 -29.20
C ILE A 6 17.28 -36.00 -28.32
N GLU A 7 18.13 -36.99 -28.56
CA GLU A 7 18.30 -38.14 -27.65
C GLU A 7 18.83 -37.63 -26.30
N LYS A 8 17.94 -37.53 -25.30
CA LYS A 8 18.29 -37.27 -23.91
C LYS A 8 18.59 -38.61 -23.23
N THR A 9 19.85 -38.89 -22.95
CA THR A 9 20.23 -39.93 -21.97
C THR A 9 19.77 -39.46 -20.59
N ARG A 10 18.91 -40.26 -19.96
CA ARG A 10 18.22 -39.93 -18.70
C ARG A 10 19.15 -40.15 -17.51
N GLU A 11 19.80 -39.08 -17.03
CA GLU A 11 20.34 -39.03 -15.66
C GLU A 11 19.53 -38.01 -14.84
N MET A 12 18.86 -38.47 -13.78
CA MET A 12 18.27 -37.60 -12.77
C MET A 12 19.39 -36.87 -12.02
N LYS A 13 19.49 -35.55 -12.17
CA LYS A 13 20.44 -34.71 -11.43
C LYS A 13 19.71 -33.68 -10.59
N PHE A 14 19.49 -34.00 -9.32
CA PHE A 14 19.17 -33.01 -8.29
C PHE A 14 20.38 -32.07 -8.15
N GLY A 15 20.17 -30.76 -8.34
CA GLY A 15 21.10 -29.68 -7.94
C GLY A 15 22.58 -30.00 -8.15
N MET A 16 22.98 -30.38 -9.36
CA MET A 16 24.39 -30.67 -9.63
C MET A 16 25.09 -29.40 -10.10
N LEU A 17 25.97 -28.89 -9.24
CA LEU A 17 27.22 -28.28 -9.66
C LEU A 17 27.70 -29.04 -10.92
N ARG A 18 27.73 -28.41 -12.09
CA ARG A 18 28.27 -29.03 -13.31
C ARG A 18 29.77 -29.20 -13.17
N ILE A 19 30.18 -30.18 -12.37
CA ILE A 19 31.57 -30.65 -12.35
C ILE A 19 31.71 -31.58 -13.55
N MET A 20 32.07 -31.02 -14.72
CA MET A 20 32.62 -31.87 -15.76
C MET A 20 33.98 -32.39 -15.25
N VAL A 21 33.99 -33.60 -14.68
CA VAL A 21 35.20 -34.39 -14.44
C VAL A 21 35.33 -35.39 -15.57
N VAL A 22 36.23 -35.13 -16.52
CA VAL A 22 36.72 -36.16 -17.42
C VAL A 22 38.15 -36.48 -16.99
N ALA A 23 38.28 -37.46 -16.09
CA ALA A 23 39.57 -37.99 -15.68
C ALA A 23 40.07 -38.97 -16.74
N ALA A 24 40.91 -38.51 -17.66
CA ALA A 24 41.67 -39.38 -18.56
C ALA A 24 43.17 -39.28 -18.23
N MET A 25 43.65 -40.14 -17.33
CA MET A 25 45.07 -40.49 -17.27
C MET A 25 45.40 -41.32 -18.51
N VAL A 26 46.06 -40.74 -19.52
CA VAL A 26 46.62 -41.50 -20.64
C VAL A 26 48.08 -41.11 -20.89
N ALA A 27 48.88 -42.16 -21.04
CA ALA A 27 50.33 -42.19 -21.08
C ALA A 27 50.99 -41.32 -22.17
N PHE A 28 52.19 -40.85 -21.83
CA PHE A 28 53.05 -39.99 -22.64
C PHE A 28 53.57 -40.71 -23.89
N SER A 29 53.31 -40.15 -25.07
CA SER A 29 54.10 -40.40 -26.27
C SER A 29 54.83 -39.12 -26.72
N LEU A 30 56.15 -39.23 -26.80
CA LEU A 30 57.09 -38.21 -27.27
C LEU A 30 57.07 -38.19 -28.80
N GLY A 31 56.16 -37.41 -29.38
CA GLY A 31 56.15 -37.09 -30.81
C GLY A 31 56.16 -35.58 -31.01
N ALA A 32 57.03 -35.09 -31.87
CA ALA A 32 57.13 -33.68 -32.25
C ALA A 32 55.83 -33.18 -32.91
N CYS A 33 54.88 -32.74 -32.08
CA CYS A 33 53.57 -32.26 -32.49
C CYS A 33 53.36 -30.84 -31.97
N ASN A 34 52.82 -29.96 -32.83
CA ASN A 34 52.35 -28.61 -32.50
C ASN A 34 51.65 -28.59 -31.12
N PRO A 35 52.07 -27.74 -30.16
CA PRO A 35 51.52 -27.71 -28.79
C PRO A 35 49.99 -27.56 -28.78
N LEU A 36 49.42 -26.88 -29.77
CA LEU A 36 47.97 -26.73 -29.93
C LEU A 36 47.25 -28.07 -30.16
N ASN A 37 47.86 -29.02 -30.88
CA ASN A 37 47.27 -30.35 -31.10
C ASN A 37 47.22 -31.16 -29.80
N LYS A 38 48.23 -31.04 -28.94
CA LYS A 38 48.26 -31.72 -27.65
C LYS A 38 47.21 -31.13 -26.70
N MET A 39 47.07 -29.80 -26.69
CA MET A 39 46.06 -29.13 -25.85
C MET A 39 44.64 -29.46 -26.33
N ALA A 40 44.37 -29.42 -27.64
CA ALA A 40 43.06 -29.78 -28.19
C ALA A 40 42.63 -31.21 -27.82
N LYS A 41 43.54 -32.19 -27.88
CA LYS A 41 43.24 -33.58 -27.50
C LYS A 41 42.89 -33.79 -26.03
N ASN A 42 43.32 -32.89 -25.15
CA ASN A 42 43.16 -33.03 -23.70
C ASN A 42 42.29 -31.90 -23.10
N ALA A 43 41.63 -31.10 -23.93
CA ALA A 43 40.95 -29.89 -23.50
C ALA A 43 39.76 -30.18 -22.58
N GLU A 44 39.18 -31.38 -22.68
CA GLU A 44 38.13 -31.89 -21.77
C GLU A 44 38.60 -32.04 -20.31
N GLY A 45 39.92 -32.02 -20.05
CA GLY A 45 40.47 -32.09 -18.70
C GLY A 45 40.36 -30.80 -17.88
N VAL A 46 39.90 -29.69 -18.48
CA VAL A 46 39.65 -28.42 -17.78
C VAL A 46 38.29 -28.49 -17.08
N THR A 47 38.28 -28.27 -15.77
CA THR A 47 37.05 -28.28 -14.97
C THR A 47 36.63 -26.84 -14.66
N TYR A 48 35.34 -26.55 -14.66
CA TYR A 48 34.83 -25.23 -14.27
C TYR A 48 33.51 -25.35 -13.53
N THR A 49 33.15 -24.30 -12.79
CA THR A 49 31.83 -24.12 -12.17
C THR A 49 31.29 -22.76 -12.58
N VAL A 50 29.98 -22.69 -12.81
CA VAL A 50 29.28 -21.45 -13.17
C VAL A 50 28.28 -21.12 -12.09
N THR A 51 28.14 -19.84 -11.77
CA THR A 51 27.16 -19.38 -10.78
C THR A 51 26.51 -18.08 -11.28
N PRO A 52 25.17 -18.04 -11.46
CA PRO A 52 24.22 -19.17 -11.38
C PRO A 52 24.25 -20.07 -12.65
N ASP A 53 23.80 -21.33 -12.51
CA ASP A 53 23.50 -22.25 -13.62
C ASP A 53 22.20 -23.02 -13.28
N PRO A 54 21.10 -22.86 -14.04
CA PRO A 54 20.94 -22.02 -15.22
C PRO A 54 21.20 -20.52 -14.99
N LEU A 55 21.38 -19.76 -16.08
CA LEU A 55 21.56 -18.32 -15.97
C LEU A 55 20.31 -17.65 -15.38
N GLU A 56 20.47 -16.54 -14.66
CA GLU A 56 19.35 -15.82 -14.06
C GLU A 56 19.37 -14.33 -14.44
N MET A 57 18.20 -13.82 -14.82
CA MET A 57 18.02 -12.39 -15.05
C MET A 57 17.48 -11.70 -13.79
N HIS A 58 18.14 -10.60 -13.42
CA HIS A 58 17.77 -9.71 -12.32
C HIS A 58 17.83 -8.25 -12.80
N GLY A 59 16.74 -7.48 -12.66
CA GLY A 59 16.74 -6.06 -13.00
C GLY A 59 17.14 -5.74 -14.45
N ASP A 60 16.69 -6.55 -15.41
CA ASP A 60 17.06 -6.51 -16.85
C ASP A 60 18.50 -6.96 -17.19
N THR A 61 19.23 -7.53 -16.23
CA THR A 61 20.64 -7.92 -16.42
C THR A 61 20.90 -9.36 -16.00
N VAL A 62 21.83 -10.01 -16.69
CA VAL A 62 22.38 -11.31 -16.29
C VAL A 62 23.80 -11.08 -15.79
N ALA A 63 24.11 -11.59 -14.62
CA ALA A 63 25.44 -11.58 -14.04
C ALA A 63 25.82 -13.02 -13.69
N LEU A 64 27.05 -13.40 -14.00
CA LEU A 64 27.57 -14.71 -13.69
C LEU A 64 29.06 -14.68 -13.40
N VAL A 65 29.50 -15.72 -12.69
CA VAL A 65 30.91 -16.02 -12.42
C VAL A 65 31.23 -17.40 -12.97
N ILE A 66 32.32 -17.51 -13.72
CA ILE A 66 32.90 -18.77 -14.19
C ILE A 66 34.22 -18.99 -13.47
N ASP A 67 34.27 -19.96 -12.58
CA ASP A 67 35.49 -20.37 -11.88
C ASP A 67 36.07 -21.61 -12.55
N GLY A 68 37.24 -21.46 -13.18
CA GLY A 68 37.92 -22.53 -13.91
C GLY A 68 39.17 -23.02 -13.21
N LYS A 69 39.44 -24.32 -13.33
CA LYS A 69 40.65 -24.99 -12.87
C LYS A 69 41.29 -25.75 -14.03
N ILE A 70 42.55 -25.43 -14.25
CA ILE A 70 43.39 -25.99 -15.30
C ILE A 70 44.34 -27.01 -14.66
N PRO A 71 44.38 -28.25 -15.16
CA PRO A 71 45.18 -29.30 -14.55
C PRO A 71 46.70 -29.08 -14.75
N PRO A 72 47.52 -29.63 -13.83
CA PRO A 72 48.96 -29.78 -14.02
C PRO A 72 49.34 -30.35 -15.40
N LYS A 73 50.45 -29.88 -15.95
CA LYS A 73 51.08 -30.34 -17.21
C LYS A 73 50.21 -30.26 -18.46
N PHE A 74 49.14 -29.47 -18.42
CA PHE A 74 48.24 -29.25 -19.55
C PHE A 74 48.59 -27.98 -20.35
N PHE A 75 48.67 -26.83 -19.68
CA PHE A 75 48.76 -25.52 -20.34
C PHE A 75 50.18 -25.22 -20.82
N ASN A 76 50.42 -25.27 -22.13
CA ASN A 76 51.78 -25.10 -22.66
C ASN A 76 52.38 -23.73 -22.30
N LYS A 77 53.65 -23.73 -21.88
CA LYS A 77 54.38 -22.54 -21.42
C LYS A 77 54.35 -21.37 -22.41
N LYS A 78 54.23 -21.59 -23.72
CA LYS A 78 54.32 -20.56 -24.76
C LYS A 78 53.02 -20.33 -25.54
N VAL A 79 51.91 -20.91 -25.11
CA VAL A 79 50.60 -20.78 -25.78
C VAL A 79 49.81 -19.66 -25.12
N ILE A 80 48.99 -18.99 -25.92
CA ILE A 80 47.93 -18.08 -25.48
C ILE A 80 46.61 -18.77 -25.77
N VAL A 81 45.64 -18.74 -24.86
CA VAL A 81 44.29 -19.27 -25.08
C VAL A 81 43.29 -18.16 -24.84
N HIS A 82 42.48 -17.87 -25.86
CA HIS A 82 41.33 -16.99 -25.75
C HIS A 82 40.08 -17.83 -25.48
N VAL A 83 39.48 -17.62 -24.31
CA VAL A 83 38.22 -18.23 -23.91
C VAL A 83 37.11 -17.23 -24.23
N ARG A 84 36.38 -17.43 -25.32
CA ARG A 84 35.33 -16.51 -25.79
C ARG A 84 33.94 -17.10 -25.49
N PRO A 85 33.20 -16.57 -24.51
CA PRO A 85 31.83 -16.98 -24.31
C PRO A 85 30.91 -16.46 -25.41
N PHE A 86 29.88 -17.22 -25.73
CA PHE A 86 28.82 -16.83 -26.64
C PHE A 86 27.53 -17.54 -26.27
N PHE A 87 26.38 -16.89 -26.50
CA PHE A 87 25.08 -17.51 -26.33
C PHE A 87 24.62 -18.12 -27.65
N GLU A 88 24.27 -19.40 -27.61
CA GLU A 88 23.71 -20.13 -28.75
C GLU A 88 22.23 -20.42 -28.49
N SER A 89 21.37 -19.99 -29.41
CA SER A 89 19.94 -20.30 -29.40
C SER A 89 19.57 -20.93 -30.74
N GLU A 90 18.85 -22.06 -30.69
CA GLU A 90 18.38 -22.79 -31.89
C GLU A 90 19.51 -23.11 -32.91
N GLY A 91 20.74 -23.33 -32.40
CA GLY A 91 21.91 -23.65 -33.24
C GLY A 91 22.60 -22.44 -33.88
N ALA A 92 22.14 -21.22 -33.59
CA ALA A 92 22.77 -19.98 -34.04
C ALA A 92 23.40 -19.21 -32.87
N VAL A 93 24.55 -18.60 -33.12
CA VAL A 93 25.15 -17.66 -32.17
C VAL A 93 24.34 -16.37 -32.19
N VAL A 94 23.68 -16.05 -31.08
CA VAL A 94 22.85 -14.84 -30.95
C VAL A 94 23.57 -13.71 -30.24
N LYS A 95 24.59 -14.02 -29.43
CA LYS A 95 25.42 -13.04 -28.74
C LYS A 95 26.83 -13.58 -28.53
N SER A 96 27.85 -12.76 -28.73
CA SER A 96 29.24 -13.05 -28.36
C SER A 96 29.70 -12.09 -27.28
N PHE A 97 30.53 -12.58 -26.36
CA PHE A 97 31.09 -11.80 -25.26
C PHE A 97 32.60 -11.63 -25.42
N GLU A 98 33.16 -10.68 -24.68
CA GLU A 98 34.61 -10.46 -24.69
C GLU A 98 35.36 -11.70 -24.19
N PRO A 99 36.53 -12.02 -24.78
CA PRO A 99 37.28 -13.20 -24.39
C PRO A 99 38.13 -12.96 -23.14
N LEU A 100 38.17 -13.95 -22.25
CA LEU A 100 39.23 -14.05 -21.24
C LEU A 100 40.50 -14.59 -21.91
N THR A 101 41.63 -13.93 -21.67
CA THR A 101 42.93 -14.40 -22.20
C THR A 101 43.72 -15.10 -21.11
N LEU A 102 44.00 -16.39 -21.31
CA LEU A 102 44.88 -17.22 -20.49
C LEU A 102 46.23 -17.35 -21.19
N VAL A 103 47.32 -17.21 -20.45
CA VAL A 103 48.66 -17.10 -21.05
C VAL A 103 49.63 -18.04 -20.35
N GLY A 104 50.42 -18.78 -21.13
CA GLY A 104 51.45 -19.65 -20.58
C GLY A 104 52.55 -18.83 -19.90
N GLU A 105 53.21 -19.40 -18.90
CA GLU A 105 54.25 -18.74 -18.11
C GLU A 105 55.41 -18.11 -18.92
N ASN A 106 55.67 -18.60 -20.14
CA ASN A 106 56.70 -18.11 -21.06
C ASN A 106 56.13 -17.52 -22.37
N ALA A 107 54.83 -17.27 -22.46
CA ALA A 107 54.20 -16.60 -23.59
C ALA A 107 54.26 -15.07 -23.41
N ASP A 108 54.56 -14.38 -24.51
CA ASP A 108 54.71 -12.92 -24.57
C ASP A 108 53.36 -12.27 -24.93
N ALA A 109 52.47 -12.24 -23.94
CA ALA A 109 51.15 -11.61 -24.01
C ALA A 109 50.61 -11.31 -22.61
N ASP A 110 49.70 -10.34 -22.54
CA ASP A 110 48.93 -9.99 -21.34
C ASP A 110 47.76 -10.94 -21.13
N GLY A 111 47.48 -11.28 -19.87
CA GLY A 111 46.38 -12.15 -19.47
C GLY A 111 46.69 -12.95 -18.20
N VAL A 112 45.80 -13.87 -17.86
CA VAL A 112 45.95 -14.70 -16.65
C VAL A 112 47.04 -15.73 -16.88
N LYS A 113 48.16 -15.61 -16.15
CA LYS A 113 49.30 -16.54 -16.28
C LYS A 113 48.95 -17.92 -15.69
N ILE A 114 49.19 -18.97 -16.46
CA ILE A 114 48.97 -20.37 -16.06
C ILE A 114 50.31 -21.10 -16.04
N ASN A 115 50.63 -21.70 -14.89
CA ASN A 115 51.86 -22.48 -14.71
C ASN A 115 51.72 -23.85 -15.40
N TYR A 116 52.78 -24.29 -16.08
CA TYR A 116 52.71 -25.59 -16.76
C TYR A 116 52.77 -26.77 -15.78
N GLU A 117 53.64 -26.75 -14.76
CA GLU A 117 53.81 -27.90 -13.85
C GLU A 117 52.66 -28.01 -12.85
N GLU A 118 52.21 -26.89 -12.30
CA GLU A 118 51.19 -26.84 -11.24
C GLU A 118 49.77 -26.68 -11.79
N GLY A 119 49.63 -26.24 -13.04
CA GLY A 119 48.35 -25.84 -13.62
C GLY A 119 47.98 -24.42 -13.17
N GLY A 120 46.68 -24.16 -13.02
CA GLY A 120 46.23 -22.85 -12.56
C GLY A 120 44.74 -22.77 -12.32
N LYS A 121 44.30 -21.61 -11.82
CA LYS A 121 42.90 -21.26 -11.70
C LYS A 121 42.66 -19.95 -12.43
N PHE A 122 41.44 -19.77 -12.94
CA PHE A 122 40.99 -18.50 -13.46
C PHE A 122 39.57 -18.23 -12.97
N GLN A 123 39.22 -16.96 -12.91
CA GLN A 123 37.87 -16.51 -12.65
C GLN A 123 37.48 -15.54 -13.75
N TYR A 124 36.29 -15.69 -14.30
CA TYR A 124 35.71 -14.77 -15.26
C TYR A 124 34.34 -14.33 -14.79
N GLU A 125 34.25 -13.09 -14.32
CA GLU A 125 33.00 -12.44 -13.94
C GLU A 125 32.61 -11.46 -15.05
N PHE A 126 31.38 -11.56 -15.51
CA PHE A 126 30.84 -10.58 -16.43
C PHE A 126 29.32 -10.40 -16.27
N LYS A 127 28.87 -9.20 -16.62
CA LYS A 127 27.48 -8.77 -16.55
C LYS A 127 27.06 -8.20 -17.90
N TYR A 128 25.86 -8.54 -18.35
CA TYR A 128 25.32 -8.07 -19.61
C TYR A 128 23.80 -7.82 -19.55
N PRO A 129 23.27 -6.90 -20.37
CA PRO A 129 21.82 -6.72 -20.48
C PRO A 129 21.18 -7.96 -21.11
N TYR A 130 20.02 -8.36 -20.59
CA TYR A 130 19.27 -9.46 -21.17
C TYR A 130 18.67 -9.06 -22.54
N GLU A 131 18.64 -10.00 -23.47
CA GLU A 131 18.01 -9.87 -24.78
C GLU A 131 17.09 -11.08 -25.00
N ALA A 132 15.92 -10.88 -25.63
CA ALA A 132 14.90 -11.92 -25.77
C ALA A 132 15.38 -13.18 -26.53
N SER A 133 16.41 -13.05 -27.38
CA SER A 133 17.05 -14.18 -28.06
C SER A 133 17.81 -15.12 -27.11
N MET A 134 18.03 -14.72 -25.85
CA MET A 134 18.75 -15.48 -24.83
C MET A 134 17.83 -16.21 -23.83
N GLU A 135 16.52 -16.27 -24.07
CA GLU A 135 15.57 -17.02 -23.24
C GLU A 135 15.94 -18.51 -23.22
N ARG A 136 15.95 -19.13 -24.40
CA ARG A 136 16.25 -20.55 -24.58
C ARG A 136 17.57 -20.72 -25.30
N GLY A 137 18.43 -21.61 -24.79
CA GLY A 137 19.68 -21.92 -25.44
C GLY A 137 20.72 -22.38 -24.44
N PHE A 138 21.98 -22.18 -24.80
CA PHE A 138 23.13 -22.49 -23.97
C PHE A 138 24.13 -21.34 -24.04
N LEU A 139 24.67 -20.96 -22.88
CA LEU A 139 25.94 -20.25 -22.87
C LEU A 139 27.04 -21.26 -23.18
N LYS A 140 27.84 -20.99 -24.22
CA LYS A 140 28.99 -21.79 -24.61
C LYS A 140 30.26 -20.96 -24.56
N ALA A 141 31.42 -21.61 -24.56
CA ALA A 141 32.70 -20.94 -24.66
C ALA A 141 33.61 -21.65 -25.67
N ASP A 142 34.11 -20.88 -26.63
CA ASP A 142 35.14 -21.33 -27.57
C ASP A 142 36.52 -21.07 -26.99
N LEU A 143 37.36 -22.11 -26.97
CA LEU A 143 38.75 -22.03 -26.55
C LEU A 143 39.63 -22.03 -27.80
N GLU A 144 40.09 -20.86 -28.22
CA GLU A 144 41.03 -20.72 -29.34
C GLU A 144 42.46 -20.60 -28.80
N GLY A 145 43.33 -21.53 -29.19
CA GLY A 145 44.74 -21.51 -28.84
C GLY A 145 45.60 -20.87 -29.93
N GLU A 146 46.53 -20.02 -29.52
CA GLU A 146 47.52 -19.36 -30.36
C GLU A 146 48.94 -19.76 -29.96
N PHE A 147 49.74 -20.14 -30.95
CA PHE A 147 51.17 -20.42 -30.79
C PHE A 147 51.95 -19.88 -31.99
N LYS A 148 52.70 -18.79 -31.77
CA LYS A 148 53.28 -17.98 -32.85
C LYS A 148 52.16 -17.54 -33.82
N ALA A 149 52.37 -17.62 -35.13
CA ALA A 149 51.35 -17.26 -36.12
C ALA A 149 50.21 -18.28 -36.29
N ASN A 150 50.23 -19.43 -35.59
CA ASN A 150 49.20 -20.45 -35.75
C ASN A 150 48.08 -20.30 -34.72
N LYS A 151 46.84 -20.34 -35.18
CA LYS A 151 45.62 -20.39 -34.36
C LYS A 151 44.90 -21.72 -34.56
N LYS A 152 44.24 -22.20 -33.51
CA LYS A 152 43.44 -23.43 -33.56
C LYS A 152 42.32 -23.42 -32.52
N GLN A 153 41.11 -23.77 -32.93
CA GLN A 153 40.03 -24.13 -32.02
C GLN A 153 40.41 -25.40 -31.25
N LEU A 154 40.55 -25.26 -29.93
CA LEU A 154 40.93 -26.36 -29.04
C LEU A 154 39.70 -27.15 -28.60
N TYR A 155 38.64 -26.45 -28.20
CA TYR A 155 37.43 -27.04 -27.63
C TYR A 155 36.28 -26.02 -27.55
N THR A 156 35.05 -26.50 -27.59
CA THR A 156 33.86 -25.71 -27.31
C THR A 156 33.14 -26.32 -26.12
N ALA A 157 33.04 -25.59 -25.01
CA ALA A 157 32.39 -26.04 -23.78
C ALA A 157 30.97 -25.50 -23.69
N THR A 158 30.01 -26.32 -23.23
CA THR A 158 28.67 -25.85 -22.82
C THR A 158 28.74 -25.38 -21.37
N VAL A 159 28.74 -24.06 -21.17
CA VAL A 159 29.02 -23.38 -19.91
C VAL A 159 27.81 -23.41 -18.97
N ALA A 160 26.64 -22.95 -19.45
CA ALA A 160 25.42 -22.88 -18.65
C ALA A 160 24.19 -23.11 -19.54
N ASP A 161 23.07 -23.48 -18.91
CA ASP A 161 21.77 -23.56 -19.59
C ASP A 161 21.19 -22.16 -19.87
N GLY A 162 19.98 -22.14 -20.47
CA GLY A 162 19.28 -20.91 -20.85
C GLY A 162 19.00 -19.96 -19.67
N THR A 163 18.40 -18.81 -19.99
CA THR A 163 18.19 -17.76 -18.99
C THR A 163 16.83 -17.91 -18.32
N ASN A 164 16.82 -18.00 -17.00
CA ASN A 164 15.65 -17.86 -16.17
C ASN A 164 15.13 -16.42 -16.26
N ILE A 165 13.94 -16.29 -16.85
CA ILE A 165 13.22 -15.01 -17.02
C ILE A 165 11.91 -14.98 -16.23
N THR A 166 11.79 -15.78 -15.18
CA THR A 166 10.63 -15.79 -14.28
C THR A 166 10.21 -14.40 -13.80
N PRO A 167 11.11 -13.42 -13.54
CA PRO A 167 10.67 -12.06 -13.18
C PRO A 167 9.77 -11.37 -14.23
N TYR A 168 9.84 -11.75 -15.51
CA TYR A 168 8.94 -11.23 -16.55
C TYR A 168 7.50 -11.77 -16.46
N LEU A 169 7.22 -12.69 -15.53
CA LEU A 169 5.84 -13.06 -15.19
C LEU A 169 5.11 -11.99 -14.35
N VAL A 170 5.81 -10.91 -13.97
CA VAL A 170 5.20 -9.80 -13.22
C VAL A 170 4.01 -9.24 -13.99
N MET A 171 2.88 -9.14 -13.30
CA MET A 171 1.62 -8.64 -13.86
C MET A 171 1.52 -7.13 -13.65
N SER A 172 0.89 -6.44 -14.58
CA SER A 172 0.55 -5.01 -14.44
C SER A 172 -0.83 -4.90 -13.79
N ASP A 173 -0.89 -5.15 -12.48
CA ASP A 173 -2.10 -5.10 -11.64
C ASP A 173 -2.00 -4.01 -10.56
N GLU A 174 -1.32 -2.91 -10.91
CA GLU A 174 -1.14 -1.76 -10.03
C GLU A 174 -2.48 -1.28 -9.46
N LYS A 175 -2.47 -0.84 -8.20
CA LYS A 175 -3.66 -0.47 -7.44
C LYS A 175 -3.80 1.06 -7.38
N PRO A 176 -4.70 1.66 -8.16
CA PRO A 176 -4.99 3.09 -8.05
C PRO A 176 -5.77 3.37 -6.76
N ILE A 177 -5.66 4.60 -6.25
CA ILE A 177 -6.36 5.04 -5.04
C ILE A 177 -7.44 6.05 -5.43
N LEU A 178 -8.66 5.79 -4.98
CA LEU A 178 -9.78 6.72 -5.11
C LEU A 178 -9.67 7.81 -4.03
N GLY A 179 -9.90 9.07 -4.41
CA GLY A 179 -10.13 10.16 -3.46
C GLY A 179 -11.52 10.01 -2.86
N LYS A 180 -11.59 9.52 -1.61
CA LYS A 180 -12.85 9.26 -0.92
C LYS A 180 -13.64 10.55 -0.67
N ASP A 181 -14.96 10.44 -0.72
CA ASP A 181 -15.84 11.45 -0.13
C ASP A 181 -15.69 11.47 1.41
N GLN A 182 -16.22 12.51 2.02
CA GLN A 182 -16.42 12.68 3.46
C GLN A 182 -17.91 12.89 3.73
N PHE A 183 -18.77 12.19 2.99
CA PHE A 183 -20.22 12.38 3.09
C PHE A 183 -20.75 11.78 4.38
N GLU A 184 -21.30 12.63 5.23
CA GLU A 184 -22.07 12.24 6.41
C GLU A 184 -23.54 12.58 6.15
N ARG A 185 -24.39 11.55 6.07
CA ARG A 185 -25.82 11.77 5.81
C ARG A 185 -26.52 12.45 6.97
N VAL A 186 -26.10 12.17 8.20
CA VAL A 186 -26.68 12.78 9.40
C VAL A 186 -25.58 13.58 10.08
N THR A 187 -25.86 14.85 10.31
CA THR A 187 -24.97 15.76 11.05
C THR A 187 -25.69 16.25 12.29
N HIS A 188 -24.95 16.39 13.40
CA HIS A 188 -25.50 16.76 14.70
C HIS A 188 -25.29 18.25 14.96
N GLU A 189 -26.36 18.97 15.31
CA GLU A 189 -26.34 20.37 15.69
C GLU A 189 -26.81 20.53 17.14
N VAL A 190 -26.01 21.20 17.98
CA VAL A 190 -26.36 21.46 19.39
C VAL A 190 -26.55 22.95 19.60
N PHE A 191 -27.71 23.33 20.13
CA PHE A 191 -28.05 24.71 20.47
C PHE A 191 -28.09 24.89 21.97
N ASN A 192 -27.21 25.75 22.48
CA ASN A 192 -27.08 26.01 23.92
C ASN A 192 -27.74 27.34 24.30
N SER A 193 -28.38 27.37 25.47
CA SER A 193 -28.95 28.59 26.06
C SER A 193 -28.98 28.49 27.58
N GLU A 194 -29.21 29.62 28.24
CA GLU A 194 -29.22 29.71 29.70
C GLU A 194 -30.43 30.50 30.20
N ILE A 195 -30.94 30.11 31.38
CA ILE A 195 -31.96 30.88 32.10
C ILE A 195 -31.43 31.14 33.50
N ASN A 196 -31.39 32.41 33.91
CA ASN A 196 -31.00 32.81 35.27
C ASN A 196 -32.22 32.99 36.18
N TYR A 197 -32.00 32.75 37.47
CA TYR A 197 -33.06 32.76 38.48
C TYR A 197 -32.75 33.71 39.63
N LEU A 198 -33.82 34.27 40.20
CA LEU A 198 -33.74 34.95 41.48
C LEU A 198 -33.42 33.97 42.63
N ILE A 199 -32.91 34.52 43.73
CA ILE A 199 -32.66 33.76 44.95
C ILE A 199 -33.94 33.03 45.39
N ASN A 200 -33.80 31.78 45.84
CA ASN A 200 -34.89 30.93 46.32
C ASN A 200 -36.10 30.80 45.37
N SER A 201 -35.87 30.98 44.07
CA SER A 201 -36.91 30.88 43.05
C SER A 201 -36.53 29.91 41.94
N SER A 202 -37.51 29.15 41.48
CA SER A 202 -37.49 28.38 40.23
C SER A 202 -38.42 28.98 39.16
N ASN A 203 -38.93 30.19 39.37
CA ASN A 203 -39.82 30.84 38.41
C ASN A 203 -39.01 31.47 37.29
N VAL A 204 -39.24 31.02 36.05
CA VAL A 204 -38.67 31.61 34.85
C VAL A 204 -39.34 32.96 34.59
N ARG A 205 -38.55 34.03 34.51
CA ARG A 205 -39.06 35.38 34.23
C ARG A 205 -39.20 35.59 32.72
N SER A 206 -40.13 36.44 32.31
CA SER A 206 -40.31 36.81 30.91
C SER A 206 -39.09 37.51 30.31
N SER A 207 -38.29 38.20 31.13
CA SER A 207 -37.02 38.81 30.72
C SER A 207 -36.03 37.77 30.23
N GLU A 208 -35.85 36.65 30.95
CA GLU A 208 -34.93 35.56 30.57
C GLU A 208 -35.35 34.90 29.26
N LEU A 209 -36.66 34.72 29.07
CA LEU A 209 -37.20 34.18 27.81
C LEU A 209 -37.02 35.12 26.62
N SER A 210 -36.62 36.36 26.90
CA SER A 210 -36.35 37.41 25.91
C SER A 210 -34.86 37.70 25.79
N ASP A 211 -33.98 36.94 26.45
CA ASP A 211 -32.54 37.04 26.24
C ASP A 211 -32.17 36.50 24.85
N ASP A 212 -31.03 36.96 24.33
CA ASP A 212 -30.67 36.75 22.92
C ASP A 212 -30.46 35.28 22.57
N ASP A 213 -29.89 34.50 23.48
CA ASP A 213 -29.68 33.05 23.33
C ASP A 213 -31.00 32.27 23.34
N MET A 214 -31.89 32.55 24.28
CA MET A 214 -33.22 31.94 24.37
C MET A 214 -34.11 32.31 23.17
N LYS A 215 -34.03 33.56 22.70
CA LYS A 215 -34.68 33.98 21.44
C LYS A 215 -34.14 33.19 20.26
N ALA A 216 -32.81 33.09 20.14
CA ALA A 216 -32.18 32.33 19.06
C ALA A 216 -32.62 30.86 19.08
N LEU A 217 -32.64 30.22 20.25
CA LEU A 217 -33.16 28.86 20.41
C LEU A 217 -34.61 28.73 19.94
N PHE A 218 -35.49 29.65 20.34
CA PHE A 218 -36.90 29.61 19.95
C PHE A 218 -37.13 29.88 18.47
N ASP A 219 -36.34 30.74 17.86
CA ASP A 219 -36.39 30.99 16.42
C ASP A 219 -35.84 29.80 15.63
N THR A 220 -34.80 29.12 16.13
CA THR A 220 -34.33 27.84 15.58
C THR A 220 -35.43 26.80 15.63
N ILE A 221 -36.05 26.55 16.79
CA ILE A 221 -37.16 25.59 16.90
C ILE A 221 -38.26 25.91 15.89
N LYS A 222 -38.66 27.19 15.79
CA LYS A 222 -39.70 27.64 14.85
C LYS A 222 -39.33 27.40 13.39
N SER A 223 -38.10 27.73 13.01
CA SER A 223 -37.65 27.65 11.62
C SER A 223 -37.45 26.21 11.16
N LYS A 224 -37.07 25.30 12.07
CA LYS A 224 -36.75 23.91 11.75
C LYS A 224 -37.91 22.94 11.97
N SER A 225 -38.92 23.29 12.75
CA SER A 225 -40.06 22.39 13.06
C SER A 225 -40.87 21.94 11.83
N GLY A 226 -40.86 22.72 10.75
CA GLY A 226 -41.54 22.39 9.49
C GLY A 226 -40.63 21.75 8.44
N ASP A 227 -39.34 21.62 8.72
CA ASP A 227 -38.35 21.09 7.79
C ASP A 227 -38.12 19.60 8.11
N THR A 228 -38.54 18.72 7.20
CA THR A 228 -38.42 17.26 7.37
C THR A 228 -36.97 16.77 7.34
N SER A 229 -36.01 17.63 7.00
CA SER A 229 -34.58 17.31 7.12
C SER A 229 -34.04 17.49 8.53
N TYR A 230 -34.81 18.03 9.48
CA TYR A 230 -34.39 18.14 10.88
C TYR A 230 -35.19 17.23 11.78
N VAL A 231 -34.49 16.47 12.61
CA VAL A 231 -35.05 15.63 13.66
C VAL A 231 -34.60 16.21 14.99
N PHE A 232 -35.55 16.54 15.86
CA PHE A 232 -35.26 16.95 17.22
C PHE A 232 -35.00 15.70 18.05
N VAL A 233 -33.80 15.58 18.63
CA VAL A 233 -33.34 14.33 19.25
C VAL A 233 -33.50 14.38 20.76
N GLU A 234 -32.99 15.43 21.40
CA GLU A 234 -32.94 15.52 22.85
C GLU A 234 -32.95 16.97 23.33
N LEU A 235 -33.62 17.22 24.45
CA LEU A 235 -33.47 18.42 25.27
C LEU A 235 -32.81 18.04 26.60
N ASP A 236 -31.55 18.43 26.76
CA ASP A 236 -30.82 18.33 28.02
C ASP A 236 -30.93 19.65 28.80
N VAL A 237 -31.30 19.56 30.08
CA VAL A 237 -31.36 20.70 30.98
C VAL A 237 -30.65 20.36 32.27
N GLN A 238 -29.55 21.05 32.53
CA GLN A 238 -28.78 20.95 33.77
C GLN A 238 -28.96 22.21 34.58
N ALA A 239 -29.60 22.09 35.74
CA ALA A 239 -29.95 23.24 36.57
C ALA A 239 -29.25 23.20 37.93
N TYR A 240 -28.94 24.40 38.42
CA TYR A 240 -28.08 24.59 39.58
C TYR A 240 -28.69 25.57 40.58
N ALA A 241 -28.25 25.44 41.83
CA ALA A 241 -28.42 26.41 42.89
C ALA A 241 -27.08 27.06 43.26
N SER A 242 -27.17 28.27 43.80
CA SER A 242 -26.02 28.93 44.41
C SER A 242 -25.74 28.33 45.79
N PRO A 243 -24.48 28.22 46.22
CA PRO A 243 -24.11 27.70 47.53
C PRO A 243 -24.29 28.77 48.62
N ASP A 244 -25.55 29.15 48.88
CA ASP A 244 -25.92 30.20 49.85
C ASP A 244 -27.18 29.89 50.67
N GLY A 245 -27.63 28.63 50.65
CA GLY A 245 -28.86 28.15 51.28
C GLY A 245 -28.73 26.73 51.84
N GLU A 246 -29.78 26.24 52.49
CA GLU A 246 -29.80 24.88 53.01
C GLU A 246 -29.66 23.85 51.86
N LEU A 247 -28.82 22.83 52.03
CA LEU A 247 -28.53 21.83 50.99
C LEU A 247 -29.80 21.19 50.41
N THR A 248 -30.70 20.72 51.26
CA THR A 248 -31.96 20.07 50.83
C THR A 248 -32.86 21.04 50.07
N LEU A 249 -32.85 22.33 50.44
CA LEU A 249 -33.57 23.38 49.71
C LEU A 249 -32.94 23.62 48.34
N ASN A 250 -31.61 23.67 48.26
CA ASN A 250 -30.86 23.91 47.04
C ASN A 250 -30.95 22.75 46.03
N GLU A 251 -30.95 21.51 46.50
CA GLU A 251 -31.25 20.32 45.70
C GLU A 251 -32.66 20.41 45.09
N ASN A 252 -33.68 20.66 45.92
CA ASN A 252 -35.05 20.83 45.45
C ASN A 252 -35.21 22.03 44.48
N LEU A 253 -34.48 23.13 44.72
CA LEU A 253 -34.48 24.29 43.84
C LEU A 253 -33.86 23.96 42.48
N ALA A 254 -32.74 23.24 42.45
CA ALA A 254 -32.11 22.79 41.22
C ALA A 254 -33.06 21.90 40.40
N ASP A 255 -33.70 20.92 41.03
CA ASP A 255 -34.70 20.06 40.36
C ASP A 255 -35.89 20.85 39.81
N ASN A 256 -36.41 21.80 40.59
CA ASN A 256 -37.53 22.63 40.16
C ASN A 256 -37.13 23.58 39.02
N ARG A 257 -35.89 24.06 39.00
CA ARG A 257 -35.33 24.88 37.91
C ARG A 257 -35.13 24.07 36.64
N ALA A 258 -34.67 22.83 36.73
CA ALA A 258 -34.59 21.94 35.57
C ALA A 258 -35.98 21.75 34.94
N LYS A 259 -37.00 21.49 35.78
CA LYS A 259 -38.40 21.36 35.35
C LYS A 259 -38.95 22.65 34.74
N SER A 260 -38.71 23.81 35.35
CA SER A 260 -39.25 25.08 34.85
C SER A 260 -38.62 25.53 33.54
N ALA A 261 -37.29 25.36 33.37
CA ALA A 261 -36.61 25.62 32.11
C ALA A 261 -37.05 24.64 31.02
N GLY A 262 -37.10 23.34 31.32
CA GLY A 262 -37.62 22.33 30.40
C GLY A 262 -39.04 22.65 29.94
N ASN A 263 -39.92 23.08 30.85
CA ASN A 263 -41.29 23.48 30.53
C ASN A 263 -41.36 24.72 29.62
N ALA A 264 -40.43 25.67 29.76
CA ALA A 264 -40.38 26.85 28.91
C ALA A 264 -40.07 26.46 27.45
N VAL A 265 -39.09 25.59 27.23
CA VAL A 265 -38.75 25.07 25.89
C VAL A 265 -39.86 24.16 25.35
N LYS A 266 -40.38 23.25 26.17
CA LYS A 266 -41.52 22.36 25.86
C LYS A 266 -42.75 23.12 25.36
N SER A 267 -43.05 24.27 25.96
CA SER A 267 -44.13 25.14 25.50
C SER A 267 -43.94 25.61 24.05
N LYS A 268 -42.71 25.95 23.66
CA LYS A 268 -42.38 26.36 22.29
C LYS A 268 -42.37 25.19 21.32
N LEU A 269 -41.79 24.05 21.70
CA LEU A 269 -41.84 22.82 20.91
C LEU A 269 -43.29 22.44 20.57
N ARG A 270 -44.19 22.44 21.57
CA ARG A 270 -45.62 22.19 21.37
C ARG A 270 -46.29 23.25 20.50
N LYS A 271 -45.99 24.53 20.71
CA LYS A 271 -46.52 25.64 19.89
C LYS A 271 -46.20 25.44 18.41
N TYR A 272 -44.99 24.98 18.10
CA TYR A 272 -44.54 24.75 16.73
C TYR A 272 -44.75 23.31 16.24
N LYS A 273 -45.50 22.50 17.00
CA LYS A 273 -45.88 21.12 16.68
C LYS A 273 -44.67 20.22 16.39
N VAL A 274 -43.55 20.46 17.07
CA VAL A 274 -42.41 19.54 17.05
C VAL A 274 -42.85 18.24 17.71
N ASN A 275 -42.56 17.12 17.05
CA ASN A 275 -42.74 15.81 17.64
C ASN A 275 -41.57 15.54 18.60
N ASP A 276 -41.81 15.70 19.89
CA ASP A 276 -40.84 15.53 20.97
C ASP A 276 -40.85 14.10 21.57
N GLY A 277 -41.43 13.12 20.87
CA GLY A 277 -41.00 11.71 20.96
C GLY A 277 -41.00 11.01 22.33
N GLU A 278 -42.05 11.18 23.15
CA GLU A 278 -42.21 10.58 24.49
C GLU A 278 -41.35 11.23 25.62
N GLU A 279 -41.46 10.73 26.86
CA GLU A 279 -40.76 11.32 28.01
C GLU A 279 -39.22 11.29 27.88
N SER A 280 -38.66 10.35 27.11
CA SER A 280 -37.22 10.18 26.91
C SER A 280 -36.52 11.33 26.19
N PHE A 281 -37.26 12.21 25.51
CA PHE A 281 -36.68 13.40 24.88
C PHE A 281 -36.19 14.44 25.90
N TYR A 282 -36.73 14.42 27.13
CA TYR A 282 -36.47 15.42 28.15
C TYR A 282 -35.53 14.90 29.22
N ASN A 283 -34.25 15.25 29.13
CA ASN A 283 -33.29 14.98 30.19
C ASN A 283 -33.20 16.19 31.14
N LEU A 284 -33.97 16.17 32.22
CA LEU A 284 -34.07 17.30 33.17
C LEU A 284 -33.38 16.93 34.48
N MET A 285 -32.18 17.48 34.70
CA MET A 285 -31.32 17.16 35.85
C MET A 285 -31.09 18.37 36.74
N GLY A 286 -31.56 18.32 37.98
CA GLY A 286 -31.05 19.18 39.04
C GLY A 286 -29.69 18.67 39.52
N LYS A 287 -28.71 19.58 39.60
CA LYS A 287 -27.33 19.27 40.01
C LYS A 287 -27.00 19.76 41.42
N GLY A 288 -27.97 20.34 42.13
CA GLY A 288 -27.76 20.96 43.44
C GLY A 288 -26.88 22.21 43.34
N GLU A 289 -26.00 22.39 44.31
CA GLU A 289 -25.10 23.55 44.37
C GLU A 289 -23.93 23.46 43.38
N ASP A 290 -23.71 24.52 42.63
CA ASP A 290 -22.61 24.60 41.66
C ASP A 290 -21.29 25.06 42.28
N TRP A 291 -20.66 24.19 43.09
CA TRP A 291 -19.38 24.49 43.73
C TRP A 291 -18.22 24.64 42.73
N ASP A 292 -18.25 23.89 41.62
CA ASP A 292 -17.24 23.99 40.57
C ASP A 292 -17.37 25.30 39.79
N GLY A 293 -18.58 25.69 39.41
CA GLY A 293 -18.85 26.99 38.80
C GLY A 293 -18.59 28.15 39.76
N PHE A 294 -18.88 28.00 41.07
CA PHE A 294 -18.52 28.99 42.09
C PHE A 294 -17.00 29.22 42.10
N LYS A 295 -16.22 28.13 42.13
CA LYS A 295 -14.75 28.22 42.07
C LYS A 295 -14.26 28.89 40.80
N ALA A 296 -14.79 28.50 39.63
CA ALA A 296 -14.39 29.08 38.35
C ALA A 296 -14.69 30.59 38.28
N LYS A 297 -15.88 31.02 38.74
CA LYS A 297 -16.25 32.43 38.79
C LYS A 297 -15.42 33.21 39.81
N MET A 298 -15.13 32.64 40.99
CA MET A 298 -14.23 33.23 41.98
C MET A 298 -12.83 33.46 41.41
N GLN A 299 -12.27 32.47 40.70
CA GLN A 299 -10.95 32.59 40.07
C GLN A 299 -10.89 33.73 39.05
N ALA A 300 -11.96 33.90 38.26
CA ALA A 300 -12.08 34.93 37.25
C ALA A 300 -12.42 36.32 37.82
N SER A 301 -12.77 36.44 39.10
CA SER A 301 -13.19 37.69 39.73
C SER A 301 -12.02 38.56 40.19
N ASP A 302 -12.33 39.82 40.50
CA ASP A 302 -11.40 40.80 41.10
C ASP A 302 -11.59 40.95 42.62
N ILE A 303 -12.29 40.01 43.27
CA ILE A 303 -12.52 40.02 44.73
C ILE A 303 -11.17 39.92 45.46
N GLU A 304 -10.95 40.82 46.42
CA GLU A 304 -9.66 40.99 47.12
C GLU A 304 -9.16 39.67 47.76
N ASP A 305 -10.03 38.97 48.49
CA ASP A 305 -9.68 37.72 49.17
C ASP A 305 -10.01 36.45 48.36
N LYS A 306 -10.05 36.51 47.02
CA LYS A 306 -10.43 35.34 46.20
C LYS A 306 -9.55 34.11 46.44
N ASP A 307 -8.25 34.29 46.69
CA ASP A 307 -7.31 33.18 46.94
C ASP A 307 -7.58 32.50 48.29
N LEU A 308 -8.06 33.24 49.28
CA LEU A 308 -8.49 32.68 50.56
C LEU A 308 -9.74 31.81 50.36
N ILE A 309 -10.73 32.31 49.63
CA ILE A 309 -11.96 31.56 49.31
C ILE A 309 -11.64 30.29 48.52
N ILE A 310 -10.78 30.36 47.51
CA ILE A 310 -10.36 29.18 46.72
C ILE A 310 -9.67 28.15 47.62
N ARG A 311 -8.87 28.59 48.60
CA ARG A 311 -8.24 27.69 49.58
C ARG A 311 -9.26 27.04 50.50
N VAL A 312 -10.30 27.76 50.93
CA VAL A 312 -11.40 27.19 51.73
C VAL A 312 -12.10 26.07 50.96
N LEU A 313 -12.36 26.26 49.66
CA LEU A 313 -12.95 25.22 48.80
C LEU A 313 -12.06 23.97 48.67
N GLN A 314 -10.73 24.12 48.72
CA GLN A 314 -9.78 23.01 48.66
C GLN A 314 -9.57 22.32 50.02
N MET A 315 -9.74 23.04 51.12
CA MET A 315 -9.43 22.57 52.47
C MET A 315 -10.54 21.71 53.07
N TYR A 316 -11.80 22.04 52.76
CA TYR A 316 -12.96 21.34 53.28
C TYR A 316 -13.63 20.59 52.15
N ASP A 317 -14.09 19.37 52.38
CA ASP A 317 -14.92 18.62 51.42
C ASP A 317 -16.41 18.78 51.68
N ASP A 318 -16.78 19.09 52.92
CA ASP A 318 -18.16 19.28 53.37
C ASP A 318 -18.74 20.62 52.86
N PRO A 319 -19.79 20.61 52.01
CA PRO A 319 -20.45 21.81 51.49
C PRO A 319 -20.94 22.78 52.58
N VAL A 320 -21.50 22.25 53.68
CA VAL A 320 -22.04 23.09 54.77
C VAL A 320 -20.91 23.84 55.44
N LYS A 321 -19.78 23.16 55.65
CA LYS A 321 -18.59 23.77 56.25
C LYS A 321 -17.95 24.80 55.33
N ARG A 322 -17.83 24.52 54.02
CA ARG A 322 -17.33 25.49 53.03
C ARG A 322 -18.16 26.77 53.04
N GLU A 323 -19.48 26.63 52.98
CA GLU A 323 -20.42 27.75 52.97
C GLU A 323 -20.29 28.61 54.25
N ALA A 324 -20.23 27.97 55.43
CA ALA A 324 -20.08 28.67 56.70
C ALA A 324 -18.77 29.47 56.78
N GLU A 325 -17.65 28.89 56.35
CA GLU A 325 -16.35 29.55 56.35
C GLU A 325 -16.32 30.74 55.38
N ILE A 326 -16.94 30.60 54.20
CA ILE A 326 -17.05 31.69 53.22
C ILE A 326 -17.95 32.82 53.76
N LYS A 327 -19.06 32.50 54.44
CA LYS A 327 -19.96 33.49 55.06
C LYS A 327 -19.29 34.29 56.19
N ASN A 328 -18.30 33.70 56.88
CA ASN A 328 -17.59 34.36 57.98
C ASN A 328 -16.61 35.45 57.51
N LEU A 329 -16.33 35.56 56.21
CA LEU A 329 -15.44 36.58 55.63
C LEU A 329 -16.05 37.98 55.56
N SER A 330 -17.23 38.20 56.17
CA SER A 330 -17.84 39.52 56.40
C SER A 330 -17.98 40.38 55.14
N GLU A 331 -17.17 41.42 54.95
CA GLU A 331 -17.27 42.36 53.82
C GLU A 331 -17.02 41.66 52.48
N THR A 332 -16.02 40.77 52.40
CA THR A 332 -15.73 39.96 51.21
C THR A 332 -16.92 39.09 50.80
N TYR A 333 -17.69 38.57 51.77
CA TYR A 333 -18.88 37.77 51.47
C TYR A 333 -19.98 38.60 50.80
N LEU A 334 -20.08 39.91 51.10
CA LEU A 334 -21.05 40.78 50.43
C LEU A 334 -20.72 40.91 48.93
N GLU A 335 -19.44 41.05 48.58
CA GLU A 335 -19.01 41.08 47.18
C GLU A 335 -19.28 39.75 46.47
N VAL A 336 -18.98 38.62 47.11
CA VAL A 336 -19.31 37.28 46.61
C VAL A 336 -20.82 37.14 46.37
N LYS A 337 -21.64 37.62 47.30
CA LYS A 337 -23.10 37.55 47.22
C LYS A 337 -23.68 38.42 46.11
N GLU A 338 -23.06 39.53 45.78
CA GLU A 338 -23.52 40.42 44.71
C GLU A 338 -23.00 40.03 43.33
N GLN A 339 -21.76 39.53 43.24
CA GLN A 339 -21.07 39.34 41.96
C GLN A 339 -21.00 37.87 41.53
N ILE A 340 -20.91 36.92 42.47
CA ILE A 340 -20.56 35.52 42.17
C ILE A 340 -21.76 34.58 42.33
N LEU A 341 -22.51 34.72 43.42
CA LEU A 341 -23.66 33.84 43.69
C LEU A 341 -24.82 33.99 42.69
N PRO A 342 -25.22 35.20 42.23
CA PRO A 342 -26.35 35.35 41.32
C PRO A 342 -26.24 34.57 40.01
N PRO A 343 -25.13 34.63 39.24
CA PRO A 343 -25.00 33.87 37.99
C PRO A 343 -24.80 32.36 38.20
N LEU A 344 -24.78 31.85 39.44
CA LEU A 344 -24.79 30.40 39.69
C LEU A 344 -26.20 29.82 39.71
N ARG A 345 -27.21 30.69 39.86
CA ARG A 345 -28.63 30.30 39.90
C ARG A 345 -29.14 30.19 38.47
N ARG A 346 -28.83 29.09 37.79
CA ARG A 346 -29.10 28.97 36.36
C ARG A 346 -29.54 27.57 35.94
N SER A 347 -30.22 27.51 34.79
CA SER A 347 -30.43 26.30 34.01
C SER A 347 -29.69 26.43 32.70
N GLN A 348 -28.80 25.49 32.41
CA GLN A 348 -28.14 25.34 31.13
C GLN A 348 -28.96 24.39 30.28
N ILE A 349 -29.28 24.82 29.07
CA ILE A 349 -30.18 24.13 28.15
C ILE A 349 -29.38 23.78 26.90
N SER A 350 -29.46 22.52 26.47
CA SER A 350 -28.86 22.03 25.23
C SER A 350 -29.92 21.30 24.42
N LEU A 351 -30.22 21.80 23.22
CA LEU A 351 -31.12 21.14 22.27
C LEU A 351 -30.29 20.47 21.18
N LEU A 352 -30.32 19.13 21.14
CA LEU A 352 -29.69 18.33 20.10
C LEU A 352 -30.66 18.11 18.93
N MET A 353 -30.19 18.40 17.73
CA MET A 353 -30.93 18.21 16.48
C MET A 353 -30.05 17.48 15.47
N ASP A 354 -30.64 16.52 14.77
CA ASP A 354 -30.03 15.84 13.64
C ASP A 354 -30.50 16.51 12.36
N LYS A 355 -29.56 16.90 11.50
CA LYS A 355 -29.84 17.29 10.13
C LYS A 355 -29.58 16.10 9.21
N VAL A 356 -30.66 15.53 8.71
CA VAL A 356 -30.70 14.40 7.78
C VAL A 356 -30.62 14.92 6.35
N GLY A 357 -29.52 14.63 5.68
CA GLY A 357 -29.29 14.88 4.26
C GLY A 357 -30.18 14.02 3.35
N ARG A 358 -30.04 14.24 2.04
CA ARG A 358 -30.82 13.55 1.01
C ARG A 358 -30.64 12.03 1.08
N SER A 359 -31.67 11.27 0.70
CA SER A 359 -31.56 9.82 0.50
C SER A 359 -30.73 9.48 -0.75
N ASP A 360 -30.35 8.21 -0.92
CA ASP A 360 -29.60 7.76 -2.10
C ASP A 360 -30.38 8.00 -3.40
N GLU A 361 -31.68 7.74 -3.37
CA GLU A 361 -32.56 7.98 -4.52
C GLU A 361 -32.65 9.48 -4.84
N GLN A 362 -32.72 10.32 -3.81
CA GLN A 362 -32.75 11.78 -3.98
C GLN A 362 -31.43 12.32 -4.53
N ILE A 363 -30.29 11.82 -4.04
CA ILE A 363 -28.95 12.18 -4.54
C ILE A 363 -28.82 11.77 -6.01
N MET A 364 -29.11 10.51 -6.33
CA MET A 364 -29.03 10.01 -7.71
C MET A 364 -30.01 10.69 -8.66
N MET A 365 -31.18 11.09 -8.18
CA MET A 365 -32.13 11.89 -8.96
C MET A 365 -31.61 13.31 -9.21
N ALA A 366 -31.02 13.95 -8.20
CA ALA A 366 -30.42 15.28 -8.33
C ALA A 366 -29.23 15.26 -9.30
N VAL A 367 -28.37 14.24 -9.26
CA VAL A 367 -27.29 14.02 -10.25
C VAL A 367 -27.84 14.01 -11.70
N LYS A 368 -29.04 13.49 -11.92
CA LYS A 368 -29.64 13.39 -13.27
C LYS A 368 -30.34 14.67 -13.70
N ASN A 369 -30.99 15.36 -12.77
CA ASN A 369 -31.89 16.46 -13.08
C ASN A 369 -31.26 17.84 -12.88
N ASP A 370 -30.57 18.05 -11.75
CA ASP A 370 -29.92 19.31 -11.40
C ASP A 370 -28.78 19.06 -10.40
N PRO A 371 -27.56 18.75 -10.87
CA PRO A 371 -26.43 18.47 -9.98
C PRO A 371 -25.97 19.70 -9.17
N SER A 372 -26.40 20.92 -9.54
CA SER A 372 -25.96 22.14 -8.86
C SER A 372 -26.45 22.26 -7.43
N VAL A 373 -27.48 21.49 -7.05
CA VAL A 373 -28.04 21.47 -5.69
C VAL A 373 -27.29 20.52 -4.75
N LEU A 374 -26.39 19.69 -5.29
CA LEU A 374 -25.61 18.72 -4.54
C LEU A 374 -24.29 19.33 -4.14
N SER A 375 -23.88 19.11 -2.89
CA SER A 375 -22.52 19.36 -2.43
C SER A 375 -21.50 18.46 -3.13
N VAL A 376 -20.22 18.83 -3.09
CA VAL A 376 -19.15 17.98 -3.64
C VAL A 376 -19.13 16.59 -2.98
N GLU A 377 -19.38 16.51 -1.67
CA GLU A 377 -19.42 15.23 -0.95
C GLU A 377 -20.59 14.34 -1.42
N GLU A 378 -21.77 14.92 -1.64
CA GLU A 378 -22.91 14.18 -2.21
C GLU A 378 -22.62 13.70 -3.64
N MET A 379 -21.95 14.50 -4.48
CA MET A 379 -21.62 14.07 -5.85
C MET A 379 -20.56 12.97 -5.88
N LEU A 380 -19.53 13.05 -5.03
CA LEU A 380 -18.51 12.01 -4.91
C LEU A 380 -19.12 10.72 -4.33
N TYR A 381 -19.99 10.84 -3.31
CA TYR A 381 -20.72 9.72 -2.74
C TYR A 381 -21.68 9.08 -3.76
N ALA A 382 -22.36 9.87 -4.60
CA ALA A 382 -23.24 9.36 -5.65
C ALA A 382 -22.53 8.39 -6.58
N ALA A 383 -21.26 8.65 -6.89
CA ALA A 383 -20.45 7.77 -7.71
C ALA A 383 -20.14 6.41 -7.04
N ALA A 384 -20.25 6.30 -5.71
CA ALA A 384 -20.14 5.04 -4.98
C ALA A 384 -21.43 4.21 -5.02
N LEU A 385 -22.57 4.82 -5.34
CA LEU A 385 -23.88 4.14 -5.41
C LEU A 385 -24.08 3.31 -6.70
N THR A 386 -23.16 3.40 -7.67
CA THR A 386 -23.21 2.65 -8.93
C THR A 386 -21.95 1.82 -9.16
N ASN A 387 -22.14 0.64 -9.73
CA ASN A 387 -21.08 -0.24 -10.21
C ASN A 387 -20.84 -0.09 -11.73
N ASP A 388 -21.69 0.65 -12.45
CA ASP A 388 -21.48 0.93 -13.87
C ASP A 388 -20.35 1.96 -14.04
N MET A 389 -19.28 1.57 -14.72
CA MET A 389 -18.09 2.42 -14.88
C MET A 389 -18.36 3.66 -15.73
N ASN A 390 -19.31 3.62 -16.67
CA ASN A 390 -19.64 4.78 -17.48
C ASN A 390 -20.53 5.77 -16.71
N GLU A 391 -21.49 5.27 -15.93
CA GLU A 391 -22.28 6.11 -15.02
C GLU A 391 -21.37 6.77 -13.98
N LYS A 392 -20.47 6.00 -13.36
CA LYS A 392 -19.47 6.53 -12.42
C LYS A 392 -18.60 7.62 -13.05
N LEU A 393 -18.13 7.41 -14.28
CA LEU A 393 -17.37 8.41 -15.03
C LEU A 393 -18.17 9.70 -15.26
N ASN A 394 -19.43 9.57 -15.70
CA ASN A 394 -20.32 10.71 -15.93
C ASN A 394 -20.56 11.52 -14.64
N ILE A 395 -20.69 10.86 -13.49
CA ILE A 395 -20.86 11.52 -12.19
C ILE A 395 -19.61 12.31 -11.81
N TYR A 396 -18.41 11.74 -11.97
CA TYR A 396 -17.17 12.47 -11.70
C TYR A 396 -16.95 13.64 -12.68
N GLN A 397 -17.36 13.52 -13.94
CA GLN A 397 -17.33 14.62 -14.90
C GLN A 397 -18.31 15.74 -14.55
N ALA A 398 -19.51 15.40 -14.07
CA ALA A 398 -20.43 16.38 -13.50
C ALA A 398 -19.79 17.04 -12.26
N THR A 399 -19.14 16.27 -11.40
CA THR A 399 -18.44 16.79 -10.21
C THR A 399 -17.37 17.81 -10.61
N ILE A 400 -16.54 17.51 -11.62
CA ILE A 400 -15.54 18.44 -12.16
C ILE A 400 -16.19 19.71 -12.72
N SER A 401 -17.34 19.58 -13.39
CA SER A 401 -18.04 20.72 -13.99
C SER A 401 -18.60 21.69 -12.94
N HIS A 402 -19.11 21.17 -11.83
CA HIS A 402 -19.69 21.98 -10.73
C HIS A 402 -18.66 22.40 -9.67
N TYR A 403 -17.63 21.58 -9.46
CA TYR A 403 -16.58 21.77 -8.45
C TYR A 403 -15.18 21.62 -9.08
N PRO A 404 -14.79 22.50 -10.04
CA PRO A 404 -13.58 22.32 -10.84
C PRO A 404 -12.27 22.39 -10.05
N GLU A 405 -12.30 23.01 -8.86
CA GLU A 405 -11.14 23.13 -7.97
C GLU A 405 -10.99 21.95 -7.00
N ASP A 406 -11.98 21.03 -6.93
CA ASP A 406 -11.84 19.83 -6.10
C ASP A 406 -11.01 18.77 -6.84
N TRP A 407 -9.86 18.42 -6.27
CA TRP A 407 -8.93 17.47 -6.87
C TRP A 407 -9.52 16.05 -6.98
N ARG A 408 -10.48 15.67 -6.13
CA ARG A 408 -11.04 14.32 -6.07
C ARG A 408 -11.86 14.01 -7.31
N GLY A 409 -12.59 14.99 -7.86
CA GLY A 409 -13.31 14.81 -9.13
C GLY A 409 -12.37 14.40 -10.26
N HIS A 410 -11.29 15.16 -10.46
CA HIS A 410 -10.26 14.87 -11.47
C HIS A 410 -9.52 13.55 -11.19
N ASN A 411 -9.14 13.30 -9.94
CA ASN A 411 -8.46 12.05 -9.57
C ASN A 411 -9.36 10.84 -9.82
N ASN A 412 -10.63 10.92 -9.44
CA ASN A 412 -11.56 9.80 -9.52
C ASN A 412 -12.01 9.54 -10.97
N GLU A 413 -12.08 10.58 -11.81
CA GLU A 413 -12.17 10.41 -13.26
C GLU A 413 -10.98 9.59 -13.79
N GLY A 414 -9.74 9.95 -13.40
CA GLY A 414 -8.53 9.22 -13.77
C GLY A 414 -8.52 7.77 -13.26
N TYR A 415 -9.03 7.54 -12.05
CA TYR A 415 -9.21 6.20 -11.48
C TYR A 415 -10.12 5.34 -12.36
N VAL A 416 -11.27 5.87 -12.79
CA VAL A 416 -12.18 5.12 -13.67
C VAL A 416 -11.56 4.89 -15.05
N TYR A 417 -10.88 5.88 -15.62
CA TYR A 417 -10.17 5.70 -16.88
C TYR A 417 -9.09 4.61 -16.80
N PHE A 418 -8.36 4.55 -15.69
CA PHE A 418 -7.38 3.49 -15.45
C PHE A 418 -8.05 2.11 -15.43
N LEU A 419 -9.14 1.94 -14.69
CA LEU A 419 -9.89 0.66 -14.65
C LEU A 419 -10.47 0.26 -16.01
N GLN A 420 -10.75 1.24 -16.88
CA GLN A 420 -11.16 1.01 -18.27
C GLN A 420 -9.98 0.81 -19.24
N ASN A 421 -8.74 0.70 -18.73
CA ASN A 421 -7.50 0.61 -19.52
C ASN A 421 -7.26 1.80 -20.47
N LYS A 422 -7.85 2.97 -20.18
CA LYS A 422 -7.68 4.22 -20.94
C LYS A 422 -6.55 5.06 -20.33
N ILE A 423 -5.32 4.53 -20.39
CA ILE A 423 -4.16 5.07 -19.65
C ILE A 423 -3.84 6.52 -20.01
N VAL A 424 -3.99 6.92 -21.28
CA VAL A 424 -3.75 8.31 -21.72
C VAL A 424 -4.74 9.28 -21.08
N ASN A 425 -6.01 8.91 -21.01
CA ASN A 425 -7.03 9.72 -20.33
C ASN A 425 -6.78 9.78 -18.83
N ALA A 426 -6.44 8.64 -18.21
CA ALA A 426 -6.09 8.58 -16.80
C ALA A 426 -4.92 9.53 -16.45
N GLU A 427 -3.86 9.52 -17.27
CA GLU A 427 -2.72 10.42 -17.12
C GLU A 427 -3.14 11.89 -17.09
N GLN A 428 -4.01 12.29 -18.02
CA GLN A 428 -4.47 13.67 -18.10
C GLN A 428 -5.31 14.07 -16.89
N SER A 429 -6.23 13.20 -16.45
CA SER A 429 -7.07 13.46 -15.28
C SER A 429 -6.25 13.52 -13.99
N PHE A 430 -5.25 12.65 -13.80
CA PHE A 430 -4.34 12.74 -12.64
C PHE A 430 -3.46 13.99 -12.67
N LYS A 431 -2.99 14.44 -13.85
CA LYS A 431 -2.29 15.72 -13.99
C LYS A 431 -3.18 16.91 -13.63
N ASN A 432 -4.44 16.90 -14.07
CA ASN A 432 -5.42 17.92 -13.70
C ASN A 432 -5.63 17.91 -12.17
N ALA A 433 -5.80 16.74 -11.56
CA ALA A 433 -5.93 16.61 -10.11
C ALA A 433 -4.71 17.19 -9.37
N ASN A 434 -3.49 16.87 -9.81
CA ASN A 434 -2.26 17.39 -9.21
C ASN A 434 -2.13 18.92 -9.36
N SER A 435 -2.73 19.52 -10.39
CA SER A 435 -2.79 20.98 -10.53
C SER A 435 -3.69 21.64 -9.48
N LYS A 436 -4.66 20.89 -8.93
CA LYS A 436 -5.60 21.35 -7.89
C LYS A 436 -5.10 21.07 -6.47
N SER A 437 -4.41 19.95 -6.28
CA SER A 437 -3.78 19.59 -5.01
C SER A 437 -2.38 19.01 -5.26
N ALA A 438 -1.39 19.90 -5.37
CA ALA A 438 -0.02 19.52 -5.66
C ALA A 438 0.56 18.58 -4.60
N ASN A 439 1.22 17.50 -5.04
CA ASN A 439 1.85 16.49 -4.18
C ASN A 439 0.90 15.77 -3.21
N ASN A 440 -0.41 15.75 -3.49
CA ASN A 440 -1.35 14.95 -2.71
C ASN A 440 -0.94 13.45 -2.80
N PRO A 441 -0.81 12.72 -1.67
CA PRO A 441 -0.34 11.34 -1.68
C PRO A 441 -1.16 10.38 -2.56
N VAL A 442 -2.50 10.53 -2.59
CA VAL A 442 -3.39 9.73 -3.46
C VAL A 442 -3.07 9.93 -4.94
N ILE A 443 -2.89 11.20 -5.33
CA ILE A 443 -2.60 11.57 -6.72
C ILE A 443 -1.19 11.10 -7.10
N MET A 444 -0.21 11.22 -6.20
CA MET A 444 1.16 10.75 -6.43
C MET A 444 1.20 9.24 -6.69
N ASN A 445 0.43 8.44 -5.95
CA ASN A 445 0.31 7.01 -6.23
C ASN A 445 -0.16 6.77 -7.68
N ASN A 446 -1.26 7.41 -8.06
CA ASN A 446 -1.88 7.22 -9.36
C ASN A 446 -1.00 7.71 -10.53
N MET A 447 -0.26 8.80 -10.33
CA MET A 447 0.76 9.26 -11.29
C MET A 447 1.93 8.27 -11.41
N GLY A 448 2.34 7.65 -10.30
CA GLY A 448 3.35 6.59 -10.29
C GLY A 448 2.94 5.40 -11.15
N ILE A 449 1.68 4.99 -11.07
CA ILE A 449 1.13 3.88 -11.87
C ILE A 449 1.25 4.15 -13.36
N VAL A 450 0.74 5.30 -13.83
CA VAL A 450 0.82 5.66 -15.25
C VAL A 450 2.29 5.78 -15.70
N THR A 451 3.14 6.36 -14.87
CA THR A 451 4.58 6.51 -15.16
C THR A 451 5.27 5.14 -15.31
N ARG A 452 4.94 4.18 -14.44
CA ARG A 452 5.43 2.81 -14.52
C ARG A 452 4.95 2.14 -15.79
N LEU A 453 3.67 2.27 -16.14
CA LEU A 453 3.11 1.67 -17.36
C LEU A 453 3.74 2.24 -18.64
N LYS A 454 4.26 3.47 -18.59
CA LYS A 454 5.05 4.09 -19.69
C LYS A 454 6.52 3.64 -19.71
N GLY A 455 6.95 2.80 -18.76
CA GLY A 455 8.27 2.19 -18.71
C GLY A 455 9.29 2.90 -17.80
N ASP A 456 8.95 4.04 -17.19
CA ASP A 456 9.89 4.76 -16.31
C ASP A 456 9.76 4.28 -14.85
N ARG A 457 10.42 3.15 -14.55
CA ARG A 457 10.43 2.54 -13.21
C ARG A 457 11.00 3.47 -12.14
N ARG A 458 12.06 4.21 -12.49
CA ARG A 458 12.75 5.13 -11.57
C ARG A 458 11.82 6.26 -11.17
N MET A 459 11.20 6.93 -12.14
CA MET A 459 10.29 8.04 -11.85
C MET A 459 9.00 7.55 -11.18
N ALA A 460 8.50 6.36 -11.52
CA ALA A 460 7.39 5.75 -10.80
C ALA A 460 7.70 5.53 -9.31
N MET A 461 8.88 4.99 -8.99
CA MET A 461 9.33 4.83 -7.61
C MET A 461 9.43 6.18 -6.87
N ASP A 462 9.90 7.24 -7.55
CA ASP A 462 9.93 8.59 -6.98
C ASP A 462 8.52 9.12 -6.66
N TYR A 463 7.52 8.84 -7.51
CA TYR A 463 6.12 9.16 -7.24
C TYR A 463 5.56 8.35 -6.06
N TYR A 464 5.79 7.04 -6.00
CA TYR A 464 5.32 6.22 -4.90
C TYR A 464 5.91 6.63 -3.54
N LYS A 465 7.19 7.03 -3.50
CA LYS A 465 7.79 7.59 -2.28
C LYS A 465 7.08 8.87 -1.80
N LYS A 466 6.63 9.73 -2.73
CA LYS A 466 5.82 10.92 -2.40
C LYS A 466 4.39 10.57 -1.98
N ALA A 467 3.91 9.38 -2.33
CA ALA A 467 2.60 8.87 -1.95
C ALA A 467 2.56 8.22 -0.56
N SER A 468 3.68 8.21 0.18
CA SER A 468 3.75 7.61 1.51
C SER A 468 2.59 8.05 2.41
N GLY A 469 1.93 7.07 3.04
CA GLY A 469 0.76 7.30 3.90
C GLY A 469 -0.59 7.31 3.19
N ALA A 470 -0.66 7.20 1.86
CA ALA A 470 -1.94 7.18 1.13
C ALA A 470 -2.73 5.86 1.28
N GLY A 471 -2.06 4.77 1.64
CA GLY A 471 -2.67 3.44 1.76
C GLY A 471 -1.69 2.31 1.49
N ASN A 472 -2.15 1.07 1.62
CA ASN A 472 -1.36 -0.13 1.34
C ASN A 472 -1.05 -0.29 -0.16
N GLU A 473 -1.88 0.31 -1.02
CA GLU A 473 -1.75 0.31 -2.47
C GLU A 473 -0.40 0.85 -2.92
N VAL A 474 0.12 1.86 -2.20
CA VAL A 474 1.43 2.47 -2.48
C VAL A 474 2.54 1.44 -2.34
N ASN A 475 2.57 0.72 -1.22
CA ASN A 475 3.56 -0.31 -0.97
C ASN A 475 3.43 -1.42 -2.01
N TYR A 476 2.20 -1.86 -2.32
CA TYR A 476 1.98 -2.85 -3.37
C TYR A 476 2.58 -2.43 -4.72
N ASN A 477 2.33 -1.20 -5.14
CA ASN A 477 2.84 -0.65 -6.40
C ASN A 477 4.38 -0.51 -6.40
N MET A 478 4.99 -0.15 -5.27
CA MET A 478 6.45 -0.20 -5.09
C MET A 478 6.98 -1.64 -5.19
N GLY A 479 6.22 -2.61 -4.68
CA GLY A 479 6.53 -4.02 -4.78
C GLY A 479 6.64 -4.53 -6.22
N ILE A 480 5.75 -4.07 -7.11
CA ILE A 480 5.82 -4.40 -8.55
C ILE A 480 7.14 -3.90 -9.13
N VAL A 481 7.50 -2.65 -8.87
CA VAL A 481 8.79 -2.08 -9.33
C VAL A 481 9.97 -2.85 -8.73
N ASN A 482 9.90 -3.23 -7.46
CA ASN A 482 10.95 -4.03 -6.82
C ASN A 482 11.13 -5.41 -7.48
N ILE A 483 10.06 -6.08 -7.95
CA ILE A 483 10.19 -7.30 -8.75
C ILE A 483 10.94 -7.00 -10.04
N MET A 484 10.53 -5.95 -10.75
CA MET A 484 11.16 -5.57 -12.03
C MET A 484 12.63 -5.21 -11.87
N ASP A 485 13.02 -4.62 -10.73
CA ASP A 485 14.40 -4.20 -10.44
C ASP A 485 15.26 -5.31 -9.80
N GLY A 486 14.71 -6.51 -9.57
CA GLY A 486 15.44 -7.63 -8.94
C GLY A 486 15.53 -7.57 -7.40
N ASN A 487 14.81 -6.65 -6.76
CA ASN A 487 14.81 -6.44 -5.31
C ASN A 487 13.72 -7.30 -4.61
N TYR A 488 13.77 -8.63 -4.76
CA TYR A 488 12.65 -9.51 -4.38
C TYR A 488 12.31 -9.49 -2.89
N ASN A 489 13.31 -9.42 -2.00
CA ASN A 489 13.07 -9.33 -0.58
C ASN A 489 12.23 -8.08 -0.21
N ALA A 490 12.57 -6.93 -0.80
CA ALA A 490 11.83 -5.69 -0.64
C ALA A 490 10.45 -5.77 -1.31
N ALA A 491 10.31 -6.49 -2.43
CA ALA A 491 9.01 -6.73 -3.04
C ALA A 491 8.08 -7.51 -2.12
N VAL A 492 8.55 -8.60 -1.52
CA VAL A 492 7.78 -9.42 -0.56
C VAL A 492 7.34 -8.59 0.64
N ALA A 493 8.24 -7.78 1.20
CA ALA A 493 7.91 -6.91 2.34
C ALA A 493 6.85 -5.85 1.99
N ASN A 494 6.95 -5.25 0.81
CA ASN A 494 6.04 -4.20 0.38
C ASN A 494 4.65 -4.72 -0.05
N MET A 495 4.56 -5.96 -0.51
CA MET A 495 3.30 -6.53 -1.04
C MET A 495 2.49 -7.30 0.00
N SER A 496 2.96 -7.44 1.24
CA SER A 496 2.37 -8.36 2.24
C SER A 496 0.91 -8.09 2.59
N SER A 497 0.41 -6.88 2.33
CA SER A 497 -0.99 -6.50 2.57
C SER A 497 -1.98 -7.09 1.56
N TYR A 498 -1.52 -7.70 0.45
CA TYR A 498 -2.39 -8.28 -0.58
C TYR A 498 -1.95 -9.69 -0.96
N GLN A 499 -2.91 -10.62 -1.01
CA GLN A 499 -2.66 -11.99 -1.48
C GLN A 499 -2.83 -12.05 -3.00
N THR A 500 -1.82 -11.63 -3.76
CA THR A 500 -1.86 -11.62 -5.24
C THR A 500 -0.83 -12.55 -5.86
N LEU A 501 -0.97 -12.83 -7.16
CA LEU A 501 0.04 -13.62 -7.87
C LEU A 501 1.38 -12.87 -8.02
N ASN A 502 1.38 -11.54 -7.95
CA ASN A 502 2.62 -10.77 -7.91
C ASN A 502 3.36 -10.94 -6.57
N LEU A 503 2.65 -10.99 -5.43
CA LEU A 503 3.29 -11.38 -4.16
C LEU A 503 3.84 -12.80 -4.23
N ALA A 504 3.06 -13.75 -4.79
CA ALA A 504 3.53 -15.12 -4.96
C ALA A 504 4.76 -15.21 -5.88
N LEU A 505 4.79 -14.44 -6.97
CA LEU A 505 5.94 -14.34 -7.86
C LEU A 505 7.17 -13.78 -7.11
N ALA A 506 7.02 -12.70 -6.35
CA ALA A 506 8.09 -12.16 -5.53
C ALA A 506 8.63 -13.19 -4.53
N GLN A 507 7.74 -13.99 -3.93
CA GLN A 507 8.12 -15.07 -3.02
C GLN A 507 8.86 -16.21 -3.75
N ILE A 508 8.43 -16.60 -4.96
CA ILE A 508 9.18 -17.58 -5.80
C ILE A 508 10.58 -17.06 -6.08
N LEU A 509 10.69 -15.81 -6.52
CA LEU A 509 11.97 -15.17 -6.86
C LEU A 509 12.89 -14.99 -5.64
N ASP A 510 12.33 -14.81 -4.44
CA ASP A 510 13.05 -14.77 -3.16
C ASP A 510 13.30 -16.18 -2.56
N GLY A 511 13.01 -17.25 -3.31
CA GLY A 511 13.24 -18.66 -2.91
C GLY A 511 12.23 -19.24 -1.91
N LYS A 512 11.13 -18.53 -1.61
CA LYS A 512 10.11 -18.87 -0.62
C LYS A 512 8.92 -19.63 -1.25
N ASN A 513 9.20 -20.80 -1.84
CA ASN A 513 8.22 -21.59 -2.60
C ASN A 513 6.97 -21.99 -1.80
N ASP A 514 7.11 -22.38 -0.53
CA ASP A 514 5.97 -22.77 0.31
C ASP A 514 5.06 -21.57 0.61
N ALA A 515 5.65 -20.41 0.91
CA ALA A 515 4.90 -19.18 1.11
C ALA A 515 4.16 -18.78 -0.18
N ALA A 516 4.83 -18.87 -1.34
CA ALA A 516 4.20 -18.63 -2.63
C ALA A 516 3.00 -19.54 -2.89
N LYS A 517 3.12 -20.83 -2.58
CA LYS A 517 2.02 -21.80 -2.72
C LYS A 517 0.80 -21.40 -1.87
N SER A 518 1.02 -20.99 -0.61
CA SER A 518 -0.04 -20.48 0.27
C SER A 518 -0.66 -19.19 -0.25
N THR A 519 0.15 -18.23 -0.70
CA THR A 519 -0.32 -16.97 -1.29
C THR A 519 -1.19 -17.21 -2.52
N ILE A 520 -0.78 -18.11 -3.44
CA ILE A 520 -1.58 -18.44 -4.63
C ILE A 520 -2.91 -19.06 -4.22
N ALA A 521 -2.95 -19.92 -3.20
CA ALA A 521 -4.19 -20.54 -2.73
C ALA A 521 -5.18 -19.52 -2.12
N ALA A 522 -4.67 -18.45 -1.52
CA ALA A 522 -5.45 -17.37 -0.92
C ALA A 522 -5.84 -16.25 -1.91
N SER A 523 -5.23 -16.22 -3.11
CA SER A 523 -5.49 -15.21 -4.14
C SER A 523 -6.88 -15.35 -4.77
N GLU A 524 -7.48 -14.22 -5.15
CA GLU A 524 -8.70 -14.19 -5.96
C GLU A 524 -8.48 -14.82 -7.34
N ASP A 525 -7.25 -14.75 -7.86
CA ASP A 525 -6.85 -15.29 -9.17
C ASP A 525 -6.29 -16.73 -9.10
N LYS A 526 -6.55 -17.47 -8.01
CA LYS A 526 -6.00 -18.82 -7.77
C LYS A 526 -6.26 -19.85 -8.88
N ASP A 527 -7.28 -19.59 -9.70
CA ASP A 527 -7.73 -20.42 -10.82
C ASP A 527 -7.40 -19.81 -12.20
N SER A 528 -6.60 -18.74 -12.27
CA SER A 528 -6.10 -18.16 -13.52
C SER A 528 -5.01 -19.02 -14.16
N ALA A 529 -4.78 -18.86 -15.47
CA ALA A 529 -3.71 -19.57 -16.18
C ALA A 529 -2.33 -19.30 -15.54
N GLN A 530 -2.10 -18.06 -15.13
CA GLN A 530 -0.89 -17.58 -14.46
C GLN A 530 -0.70 -18.26 -13.10
N ALA A 531 -1.76 -18.40 -12.29
CA ALA A 531 -1.68 -19.10 -11.01
C ALA A 531 -1.25 -20.56 -11.17
N TYR A 532 -1.80 -21.27 -12.17
CA TYR A 532 -1.37 -22.62 -12.50
C TYR A 532 0.09 -22.64 -13.00
N TYR A 533 0.50 -21.68 -13.84
CA TYR A 533 1.87 -21.60 -14.30
C TYR A 533 2.88 -21.38 -13.16
N LEU A 534 2.58 -20.50 -12.20
CA LEU A 534 3.41 -20.29 -11.01
C LEU A 534 3.47 -21.55 -10.13
N LYS A 535 2.36 -22.29 -9.97
CA LYS A 535 2.35 -23.59 -9.29
C LYS A 535 3.25 -24.61 -10.00
N ALA A 536 3.28 -24.63 -11.34
CA ALA A 536 4.18 -25.50 -12.08
C ALA A 536 5.65 -25.14 -11.81
N ILE A 537 6.00 -23.85 -11.79
CA ILE A 537 7.35 -23.38 -11.43
C ILE A 537 7.72 -23.84 -10.01
N ILE A 538 6.81 -23.68 -9.05
CA ILE A 538 7.01 -24.18 -7.68
C ILE A 538 7.29 -25.69 -7.72
N GLY A 539 6.48 -26.46 -8.44
CA GLY A 539 6.66 -27.90 -8.60
C GLY A 539 8.05 -28.26 -9.14
N ALA A 540 8.52 -27.55 -10.16
CA ALA A 540 9.84 -27.78 -10.73
C ALA A 540 10.96 -27.51 -9.72
N ARG A 541 10.88 -26.37 -9.01
CA ARG A 541 11.85 -25.97 -7.98
C ARG A 541 11.84 -26.87 -6.75
N THR A 542 10.73 -27.57 -6.47
CA THR A 542 10.63 -28.54 -5.37
C THR A 542 10.80 -29.99 -5.82
N GLY A 543 11.09 -30.26 -7.10
CA GLY A 543 11.25 -31.61 -7.64
C GLY A 543 9.95 -32.41 -7.75
N ASP A 544 8.79 -31.77 -7.69
CA ASP A 544 7.47 -32.38 -7.79
C ASP A 544 6.99 -32.36 -9.25
N GLN A 545 7.37 -33.40 -10.00
CA GLN A 545 7.05 -33.53 -11.42
C GLN A 545 5.54 -33.72 -11.69
N ASP A 546 4.79 -34.30 -10.75
CA ASP A 546 3.34 -34.42 -10.87
C ASP A 546 2.69 -33.04 -10.77
N MET A 547 3.15 -32.20 -9.84
CA MET A 547 2.72 -30.81 -9.72
C MET A 547 3.06 -29.99 -10.98
N VAL A 548 4.26 -30.16 -11.57
CA VAL A 548 4.61 -29.53 -12.84
C VAL A 548 3.58 -29.89 -13.92
N MET A 549 3.38 -31.18 -14.17
CA MET A 549 2.58 -31.64 -15.30
C MET A 549 1.09 -31.35 -15.13
N GLN A 550 0.54 -31.52 -13.92
CA GLN A 550 -0.85 -31.20 -13.64
C GLN A 550 -1.12 -29.71 -13.85
N ASN A 551 -0.27 -28.84 -13.31
CA ASN A 551 -0.50 -27.40 -13.37
C ASN A 551 -0.19 -26.82 -14.76
N LEU A 552 0.81 -27.33 -15.50
CA LEU A 552 1.02 -26.92 -16.89
C LEU A 552 -0.17 -27.28 -17.78
N LYS A 553 -0.77 -28.48 -17.62
CA LYS A 553 -1.98 -28.84 -18.36
C LYS A 553 -3.14 -27.87 -18.09
N MET A 554 -3.37 -27.52 -16.82
CA MET A 554 -4.41 -26.56 -16.43
C MET A 554 -4.13 -25.14 -16.95
N ALA A 555 -2.86 -24.70 -16.89
CA ALA A 555 -2.43 -23.41 -17.42
C ALA A 555 -2.67 -23.33 -18.94
N ILE A 556 -2.24 -24.36 -19.69
CA ILE A 556 -2.39 -24.46 -21.14
C ILE A 556 -3.86 -24.54 -21.56
N GLN A 557 -4.69 -25.25 -20.78
CA GLN A 557 -6.13 -25.31 -21.04
C GLN A 557 -6.78 -23.91 -20.98
N LYS A 558 -6.30 -23.05 -20.09
CA LYS A 558 -6.81 -21.68 -19.91
C LYS A 558 -6.17 -20.68 -20.86
N ASP A 559 -4.91 -20.88 -21.20
CA ASP A 559 -4.15 -20.11 -22.18
C ASP A 559 -3.19 -21.01 -22.97
N GLY A 560 -3.57 -21.34 -24.21
CA GLY A 560 -2.79 -22.21 -25.08
C GLY A 560 -1.40 -21.67 -25.43
N GLY A 561 -1.16 -20.36 -25.31
CA GLY A 561 0.14 -19.73 -25.53
C GLY A 561 1.20 -20.19 -24.53
N LEU A 562 0.79 -20.63 -23.34
CA LEU A 562 1.69 -21.09 -22.29
C LEU A 562 2.40 -22.40 -22.63
N LYS A 563 1.93 -23.16 -23.63
CA LYS A 563 2.64 -24.35 -24.11
C LYS A 563 4.00 -23.99 -24.70
N THR A 564 4.01 -23.02 -25.62
CA THR A 564 5.25 -22.55 -26.24
C THR A 564 6.18 -21.92 -25.20
N LYS A 565 5.63 -21.17 -24.24
CA LYS A 565 6.41 -20.61 -23.14
C LYS A 565 7.05 -21.72 -22.30
N ALA A 566 6.29 -22.71 -21.83
CA ALA A 566 6.80 -23.82 -21.02
C ALA A 566 7.92 -24.62 -21.72
N MET A 567 7.86 -24.77 -23.06
CA MET A 567 8.90 -25.46 -23.83
C MET A 567 10.21 -24.67 -23.96
N LYS A 568 10.18 -23.37 -23.68
CA LYS A 568 11.34 -22.47 -23.70
C LYS A 568 11.84 -22.12 -22.31
N ASP A 569 10.98 -22.22 -21.31
CA ASP A 569 11.26 -21.81 -19.94
C ASP A 569 12.25 -22.78 -19.27
N VAL A 570 13.36 -22.23 -18.79
CA VAL A 570 14.43 -23.03 -18.17
C VAL A 570 13.99 -23.65 -16.84
N GLU A 571 12.94 -23.11 -16.22
CA GLU A 571 12.29 -23.71 -15.04
C GLU A 571 11.87 -25.16 -15.29
N PHE A 572 11.62 -25.55 -16.55
CA PHE A 572 11.16 -26.90 -16.90
C PHE A 572 12.19 -27.72 -17.68
N ILE A 573 13.47 -27.32 -17.69
CA ILE A 573 14.50 -27.99 -18.49
C ILE A 573 14.70 -29.48 -18.13
N ASP A 574 14.42 -29.83 -16.87
CA ASP A 574 14.52 -31.20 -16.34
C ASP A 574 13.21 -32.00 -16.43
N SER A 575 12.12 -31.36 -16.84
CA SER A 575 10.79 -31.98 -16.92
C SER A 575 10.56 -32.63 -18.29
N ASP A 576 9.87 -33.78 -18.30
CA ASP A 576 9.42 -34.41 -19.54
C ASP A 576 8.07 -33.82 -19.98
N LEU A 577 8.15 -32.84 -20.87
CA LEU A 577 7.00 -32.10 -21.38
C LEU A 577 6.32 -32.77 -22.59
N SER A 578 6.75 -33.98 -22.99
CA SER A 578 6.25 -34.65 -24.21
C SER A 578 4.74 -34.93 -24.22
N SER A 579 4.11 -34.97 -23.04
CA SER A 579 2.67 -35.23 -22.87
C SER A 579 1.81 -33.97 -22.69
N LEU A 580 2.38 -32.77 -22.84
CA LEU A 580 1.64 -31.50 -22.88
C LEU A 580 1.04 -31.19 -24.25
#